data_AF-A0A7V7NRE4-F1
#
_entry.id   AF-A0A7V7NRE4-F1
#
_cell.length_a   1.000
_cell.length_b   1.000
_cell.length_c   1.000
_cell.angle_alpha   90.00
_cell.angle_beta   90.00
_cell.angle_gamma   90.00
#
_symmetry.space_group_name_H-M   'P 1'
#
loop_
_entity.id
_entity.type
_entity.pdbx_description
1 polymer ?
#
loop_
_entity_poly.entity_id
_entity_poly.type
_entity_poly.pdbx_seq_one_letter_code
_entity_poly.pdbx_strand_id
1 'polypeptide(L)'
;MNQATTAAAPISSTTRWLRWANLAFMLYLLLLSVSMVGTGFKWATGEQAKVLFEFASHPVAGLMIGLVATALIQSSSTVTSIIVGLVAGGLPVELAIPMIMGANIGTTVTNTLVSLGHVRCKEEFKRAFASATIHDFFNLLAVAIFLPLEMAFGILEKISHWLVSPMLATGDMSMKGLNFIKPITKPVVSAIKEPLSTFGDTVGGIMLIALGIATIFVAITVMGKLMKSLMVGRAREILKNAIGRGPIHGIASGSIVTILVQSSSTTTSLMVPLVGSGVLKVRDVYPFTLGANIGTCITALLAATAVSGEFAVFALQIALVHLVFNIMATVFIFGIPFLRELPVKAADMISDMAVKNKAVVAGYLVAVFLVLPGTILSLTA
;
A
#
# COMPACT_ATOMS: atom_id res chain seq x y z
N MET A 1 -13.57 -34.37 9.74
CA MET A 1 -14.57 -33.67 10.57
C MET A 1 -14.92 -32.35 9.89
N ASN A 2 -16.16 -32.25 9.42
CA ASN A 2 -16.70 -31.12 8.67
C ASN A 2 -16.80 -29.89 9.58
N GLN A 3 -15.97 -28.86 9.34
CA GLN A 3 -16.32 -27.51 9.79
C GLN A 3 -17.27 -26.90 8.77
N ALA A 4 -18.55 -26.97 9.12
CA ALA A 4 -19.63 -26.28 8.43
C ALA A 4 -19.26 -24.81 8.26
N THR A 5 -19.37 -24.35 7.01
CA THR A 5 -19.45 -22.95 6.63
C THR A 5 -20.59 -22.28 7.40
N THR A 6 -20.29 -21.61 8.50
CA THR A 6 -21.22 -20.65 9.10
C THR A 6 -21.36 -19.48 8.14
N ALA A 7 -22.44 -19.47 7.35
CA ALA A 7 -22.89 -18.26 6.68
C ALA A 7 -23.16 -17.23 7.78
N ALA A 8 -22.36 -16.16 7.83
CA ALA A 8 -22.58 -15.08 8.78
C ALA A 8 -24.01 -14.56 8.63
N ALA A 9 -24.76 -14.46 9.74
CA ALA A 9 -26.13 -13.99 9.75
C ALA A 9 -26.25 -12.63 9.03
N PRO A 10 -27.33 -12.39 8.26
CA PRO A 10 -27.52 -11.12 7.55
C PRO A 10 -27.55 -9.96 8.55
N ILE A 11 -26.63 -9.02 8.37
CA ILE A 11 -26.49 -7.83 9.21
C ILE A 11 -27.77 -6.99 9.12
N SER A 12 -28.41 -6.68 10.25
CA SER A 12 -29.61 -5.82 10.28
C SER A 12 -29.33 -4.43 9.70
N SER A 13 -30.37 -3.77 9.15
CA SER A 13 -30.27 -2.47 8.48
C SER A 13 -29.67 -1.38 9.38
N THR A 14 -30.04 -1.35 10.66
CA THR A 14 -29.51 -0.40 11.66
C THR A 14 -28.02 -0.60 11.91
N THR A 15 -27.58 -1.86 12.03
CA THR A 15 -26.15 -2.17 12.21
C THR A 15 -25.32 -1.82 10.96
N ARG A 16 -25.94 -1.86 9.78
CA ARG A 16 -25.29 -1.47 8.52
C ARG A 16 -25.06 0.04 8.44
N TRP A 17 -26.05 0.85 8.78
CA TRP A 17 -25.91 2.32 8.81
C TRP A 17 -24.84 2.78 9.80
N LEU A 18 -24.84 2.22 11.02
CA LEU A 18 -23.80 2.49 12.02
C LEU A 18 -22.39 2.17 11.52
N ARG A 19 -22.23 1.07 10.77
CA ARG A 19 -20.93 0.71 10.18
C ARG A 19 -20.50 1.67 9.07
N TRP A 20 -21.42 2.17 8.26
CA TRP A 20 -21.12 3.22 7.27
C TRP A 20 -20.75 4.55 7.92
N ALA A 21 -21.47 4.94 8.99
CA ALA A 21 -21.12 6.11 9.77
C ALA A 21 -19.72 5.97 10.41
N ASN A 22 -19.42 4.80 11.01
CA ASN A 22 -18.10 4.50 11.54
C ASN A 22 -17.01 4.51 10.45
N LEU A 23 -17.33 4.04 9.24
CA LEU A 23 -16.41 4.10 8.11
C LEU A 23 -16.09 5.55 7.73
N ALA A 24 -17.10 6.41 7.63
CA ALA A 24 -16.93 7.83 7.35
C ALA A 24 -16.13 8.53 8.47
N PHE A 25 -16.35 8.15 9.73
CA PHE A 25 -15.56 8.65 10.85
C PHE A 25 -14.10 8.18 10.81
N MET A 26 -13.83 6.91 10.48
CA MET A 26 -12.46 6.41 10.29
C MET A 26 -11.79 7.09 9.10
N LEU A 27 -12.54 7.39 8.03
CA LEU A 27 -12.03 8.19 6.93
C LEU A 27 -11.64 9.58 7.45
N TYR A 28 -12.52 10.26 8.18
CA TYR A 28 -12.17 11.55 8.81
C TYR A 28 -10.90 11.47 9.67
N LEU A 29 -10.74 10.45 10.52
CA LEU A 29 -9.53 10.27 11.33
C LEU A 29 -8.28 10.04 10.46
N LEU A 30 -8.40 9.30 9.36
CA LEU A 30 -7.33 9.16 8.39
C LEU A 30 -6.95 10.53 7.80
N LEU A 31 -7.94 11.34 7.37
CA LEU A 31 -7.68 12.68 6.83
C LEU A 31 -7.00 13.58 7.87
N LEU A 32 -7.49 13.57 9.12
CA LEU A 32 -6.91 14.30 10.25
C LEU A 32 -5.45 13.90 10.47
N SER A 33 -5.18 12.61 10.45
CA SER A 33 -3.87 12.06 10.75
C SER A 33 -2.81 12.39 9.67
N VAL A 34 -3.19 12.37 8.38
CA VAL A 34 -2.32 12.83 7.28
C VAL A 34 -1.99 14.32 7.44
N SER A 35 -2.98 15.13 7.86
CA SER A 35 -2.79 16.55 8.16
C SER A 35 -1.85 16.78 9.36
N MET A 36 -1.94 15.96 10.41
CA MET A 36 -1.01 15.97 11.55
C MET A 36 0.42 15.62 11.13
N VAL A 37 0.61 14.56 10.32
CA VAL A 37 1.93 14.17 9.82
C VAL A 37 2.55 15.29 8.99
N GLY A 38 1.81 15.86 8.03
CA GLY A 38 2.32 16.96 7.20
C GLY A 38 2.63 18.23 8.01
N THR A 39 1.75 18.60 8.94
CA THR A 39 1.97 19.77 9.83
C THR A 39 3.14 19.55 10.77
N GLY A 40 3.24 18.37 11.37
CA GLY A 40 4.32 18.00 12.28
C GLY A 40 5.67 17.93 11.58
N PHE A 41 5.71 17.40 10.35
CA PHE A 41 6.92 17.36 9.53
C PHE A 41 7.41 18.76 9.19
N LYS A 42 6.52 19.64 8.68
CA LYS A 42 6.86 21.04 8.39
C LYS A 42 7.33 21.79 9.64
N TRP A 43 6.70 21.51 10.78
CA TRP A 43 7.05 22.13 12.06
C TRP A 43 8.39 21.64 12.62
N ALA A 44 8.68 20.34 12.49
CA ALA A 44 9.91 19.75 13.00
C ALA A 44 11.16 20.16 12.19
N THR A 45 10.99 20.34 10.87
CA THR A 45 12.11 20.55 9.93
C THR A 45 12.39 22.01 9.61
N GLY A 46 11.42 22.93 9.77
CA GLY A 46 11.63 24.37 9.62
C GLY A 46 12.32 24.77 8.30
N GLU A 47 13.26 25.72 8.36
CA GLU A 47 14.10 26.10 7.21
C GLU A 47 15.21 25.08 6.90
N GLN A 48 15.51 24.18 7.83
CA GLN A 48 16.56 23.16 7.70
C GLN A 48 16.14 21.99 6.79
N ALA A 49 14.86 21.91 6.40
CA ALA A 49 14.35 20.91 5.48
C ALA A 49 15.19 20.81 4.20
N LYS A 50 15.62 21.95 3.62
CA LYS A 50 16.46 21.98 2.41
C LYS A 50 17.82 21.29 2.61
N VAL A 51 18.48 21.53 3.74
CA VAL A 51 19.77 20.90 4.07
C VAL A 51 19.57 19.41 4.37
N LEU A 52 18.46 19.05 5.03
CA LEU A 52 18.10 17.65 5.31
C LEU A 52 17.88 16.86 4.01
N PHE A 53 17.30 17.49 2.99
CA PHE A 53 17.05 16.89 1.68
C PHE A 53 18.24 16.93 0.72
N GLU A 54 19.19 17.85 0.89
CA GLU A 54 20.46 17.80 0.15
C GLU A 54 21.39 16.70 0.70
N PHE A 55 21.28 16.41 2.00
CA PHE A 55 22.02 15.32 2.64
C PHE A 55 21.35 13.94 2.44
N ALA A 56 20.02 13.91 2.25
CA ALA A 56 19.25 12.71 1.98
C ALA A 56 19.03 12.53 0.46
N SER A 57 19.25 11.41 -0.20
CA SER A 57 19.79 10.12 0.19
C SER A 57 19.75 9.24 -1.05
N HIS A 58 20.53 8.16 -1.05
CA HIS A 58 20.58 7.17 -2.10
C HIS A 58 19.16 6.59 -2.39
N PRO A 59 18.64 6.57 -3.64
CA PRO A 59 17.28 6.09 -3.95
C PRO A 59 16.98 4.66 -3.43
N VAL A 60 18.01 3.81 -3.40
CA VAL A 60 17.91 2.44 -2.88
C VAL A 60 17.65 2.42 -1.38
N ALA A 61 18.18 3.38 -0.60
CA ALA A 61 17.87 3.52 0.81
C ALA A 61 16.39 3.87 1.01
N GLY A 62 15.85 4.80 0.21
CA GLY A 62 14.42 5.12 0.20
C GLY A 62 13.54 3.90 -0.09
N LEU A 63 13.93 3.08 -1.09
CA LEU A 63 13.27 1.80 -1.37
C LEU A 63 13.25 0.88 -0.14
N MET A 64 14.38 0.72 0.54
CA MET A 64 14.47 -0.15 1.71
C MET A 64 13.66 0.37 2.90
N ILE A 65 13.64 1.69 3.13
CA ILE A 65 12.78 2.31 4.17
C ILE A 65 11.32 1.95 3.94
N GLY A 66 10.82 2.13 2.71
CA GLY A 66 9.44 1.78 2.37
C GLY A 66 9.14 0.29 2.54
N LEU A 67 10.07 -0.57 2.12
CA LEU A 67 9.94 -2.03 2.22
C LEU A 67 9.86 -2.48 3.68
N VAL A 68 10.79 -2.06 4.52
CA VAL A 68 10.84 -2.41 5.94
C VAL A 68 9.64 -1.83 6.68
N ALA A 69 9.31 -0.56 6.41
CA ALA A 69 8.14 0.07 7.01
C ALA A 69 6.89 -0.76 6.72
N THR A 70 6.63 -1.14 5.46
CA THR A 70 5.44 -1.95 5.16
C THR A 70 5.54 -3.35 5.73
N ALA A 71 6.70 -3.99 5.73
CA ALA A 71 6.85 -5.33 6.29
C ALA A 71 6.51 -5.38 7.80
N LEU A 72 6.94 -4.36 8.55
CA LEU A 72 6.66 -4.23 9.98
C LEU A 72 5.20 -3.83 10.23
N ILE A 73 4.67 -2.89 9.44
CA ILE A 73 3.32 -2.34 9.58
C ILE A 73 2.26 -3.29 9.02
N GLN A 74 2.64 -4.17 8.10
CA GLN A 74 1.80 -5.09 7.34
C GLN A 74 0.68 -4.43 6.52
N SER A 75 0.79 -3.12 6.27
CA SER A 75 -0.19 -2.33 5.53
C SER A 75 0.51 -1.30 4.64
N SER A 76 0.62 -1.61 3.35
CA SER A 76 1.19 -0.67 2.37
C SER A 76 0.33 0.57 2.20
N SER A 77 -0.99 0.48 2.32
CA SER A 77 -1.89 1.64 2.36
C SER A 77 -1.57 2.59 3.52
N THR A 78 -1.19 2.06 4.69
CA THR A 78 -0.75 2.87 5.83
C THR A 78 0.54 3.59 5.52
N VAL A 79 1.55 2.84 5.05
CA VAL A 79 2.86 3.41 4.73
C VAL A 79 2.76 4.44 3.61
N THR A 80 2.07 4.13 2.52
CA THR A 80 1.86 5.07 1.41
C THR A 80 1.09 6.32 1.84
N SER A 81 0.11 6.21 2.75
CA SER A 81 -0.59 7.39 3.31
C SER A 81 0.34 8.26 4.18
N ILE A 82 1.25 7.64 4.95
CA ILE A 82 2.29 8.35 5.69
C ILE A 82 3.20 9.09 4.70
N ILE A 83 3.64 8.43 3.63
CA ILE A 83 4.50 9.03 2.60
C ILE A 83 3.81 10.22 1.93
N VAL A 84 2.54 10.09 1.56
CA VAL A 84 1.71 11.20 1.05
C VAL A 84 1.69 12.36 2.05
N GLY A 85 1.52 12.09 3.35
CA GLY A 85 1.59 13.10 4.41
C GLY A 85 2.96 13.75 4.57
N LEU A 86 4.06 13.02 4.36
CA LEU A 86 5.41 13.56 4.39
C LEU A 86 5.68 14.48 3.19
N VAL A 87 5.25 14.09 1.98
CA VAL A 87 5.35 14.92 0.77
C VAL A 87 4.51 16.20 0.93
N ALA A 88 3.33 16.09 1.52
CA ALA A 88 2.52 17.24 1.93
C ALA A 88 3.21 18.16 2.93
N GLY A 89 4.13 17.63 3.75
CA GLY A 89 4.95 18.38 4.69
C GLY A 89 6.20 19.02 4.06
N GLY A 90 6.53 18.68 2.81
CA GLY A 90 7.68 19.21 2.08
C GLY A 90 8.74 18.17 1.70
N LEU A 91 8.53 16.87 1.95
CA LEU A 91 9.43 15.82 1.42
C LEU A 91 9.43 15.86 -0.12
N PRO A 92 10.60 15.96 -0.78
CA PRO A 92 10.69 15.94 -2.24
C PRO A 92 10.08 14.67 -2.83
N VAL A 93 9.37 14.82 -3.95
CA VAL A 93 8.66 13.70 -4.61
C VAL A 93 9.68 12.65 -5.04
N GLU A 94 10.85 13.07 -5.52
CA GLU A 94 11.95 12.25 -6.01
C GLU A 94 12.47 11.27 -4.93
N LEU A 95 12.52 11.72 -3.67
CA LEU A 95 12.89 10.88 -2.52
C LEU A 95 11.75 9.94 -2.10
N ALA A 96 10.50 10.35 -2.31
CA ALA A 96 9.32 9.57 -1.97
C ALA A 96 9.00 8.46 -2.99
N ILE A 97 9.39 8.60 -4.26
CA ILE A 97 9.11 7.59 -5.31
C ILE A 97 9.69 6.21 -4.95
N PRO A 98 10.99 6.07 -4.61
CA PRO A 98 11.52 4.78 -4.17
C PRO A 98 10.84 4.26 -2.91
N MET A 99 10.49 5.14 -1.96
CA MET A 99 9.76 4.74 -0.75
C MET A 99 8.40 4.11 -1.06
N ILE A 100 7.64 4.65 -2.03
CA ILE A 100 6.37 4.05 -2.49
C ILE A 100 6.61 2.68 -3.14
N MET A 101 7.63 2.56 -4.00
CA MET A 101 8.00 1.28 -4.61
C MET A 101 8.33 0.21 -3.56
N GLY A 102 9.06 0.60 -2.51
CA GLY A 102 9.42 -0.27 -1.40
C GLY A 102 8.19 -0.68 -0.60
N ALA A 103 7.31 0.29 -0.31
CA ALA A 103 6.07 0.04 0.39
C ALA A 103 5.20 -0.99 -0.35
N ASN A 104 5.24 -1.04 -1.67
CA ASN A 104 4.55 -2.05 -2.47
C ASN A 104 5.10 -3.46 -2.25
N ILE A 105 6.42 -3.63 -2.25
CA ILE A 105 7.07 -4.93 -1.99
C ILE A 105 6.67 -5.46 -0.60
N GLY A 106 6.70 -4.62 0.44
CA GLY A 106 6.42 -5.08 1.81
C GLY A 106 5.04 -5.71 2.03
N THR A 107 4.06 -5.47 1.15
CA THR A 107 2.67 -5.97 1.28
C THR A 107 2.58 -7.50 1.29
N THR A 108 3.57 -8.19 0.74
CA THR A 108 3.53 -9.64 0.46
C THR A 108 3.85 -10.51 1.68
N VAL A 109 4.41 -9.94 2.76
CA VAL A 109 4.67 -10.64 4.03
C VAL A 109 3.41 -11.34 4.54
N THR A 110 2.27 -10.65 4.53
CA THR A 110 1.00 -11.16 5.05
C THR A 110 0.51 -12.38 4.27
N ASN A 111 0.58 -12.37 2.93
CA ASN A 111 0.17 -13.52 2.11
C ASN A 111 1.05 -14.74 2.40
N THR A 112 2.34 -14.51 2.59
CA THR A 112 3.30 -15.57 2.93
C THR A 112 2.96 -16.20 4.27
N LEU A 113 2.62 -15.40 5.29
CA LEU A 113 2.14 -15.92 6.57
C LEU A 113 0.82 -16.71 6.45
N VAL A 114 -0.13 -16.25 5.64
CA VAL A 114 -1.39 -16.97 5.40
C VAL A 114 -1.15 -18.34 4.73
N SER A 115 -0.17 -18.42 3.82
CA SER A 115 0.16 -19.69 3.16
C SER A 115 0.68 -20.75 4.13
N LEU A 116 1.36 -20.36 5.21
CA LEU A 116 1.83 -21.27 6.28
C LEU A 116 0.67 -21.98 6.99
N GLY A 117 -0.56 -21.47 6.93
CA GLY A 117 -1.75 -22.17 7.41
C GLY A 117 -1.98 -23.53 6.73
N HIS A 118 -1.46 -23.71 5.52
CA HIS A 118 -1.59 -24.94 4.72
C HIS A 118 -0.41 -25.91 4.89
N VAL A 119 0.59 -25.58 5.73
CA VAL A 119 1.88 -26.30 5.86
C VAL A 119 1.77 -27.77 6.29
N ARG A 120 0.58 -28.21 6.72
CA ARG A 120 0.28 -29.60 7.09
C ARG A 120 0.12 -30.52 5.89
N CYS A 121 -0.34 -29.99 4.75
CA CYS A 121 -0.59 -30.75 3.53
C CYS A 121 0.37 -30.28 2.43
N LYS A 122 1.27 -31.14 1.95
CA LYS A 122 2.34 -30.75 1.00
C LYS A 122 1.81 -30.08 -0.27
N GLU A 123 0.80 -30.70 -0.90
CA GLU A 123 0.21 -30.20 -2.14
C GLU A 123 -0.56 -28.89 -1.94
N GLU A 124 -1.29 -28.76 -0.83
CA GLU A 124 -2.00 -27.52 -0.51
C GLU A 124 -1.02 -26.39 -0.19
N PHE A 125 0.01 -26.69 0.61
CA PHE A 125 1.07 -25.75 0.95
C PHE A 125 1.79 -25.25 -0.30
N LYS A 126 2.19 -26.15 -1.22
CA LYS A 126 2.85 -25.79 -2.48
C LYS A 126 2.03 -24.75 -3.24
N ARG A 127 0.75 -25.05 -3.48
CA ARG A 127 -0.16 -24.18 -4.22
C ARG A 127 -0.40 -22.85 -3.49
N ALA A 128 -0.65 -22.90 -2.18
CA ALA A 128 -0.88 -21.72 -1.36
C ALA A 128 0.36 -20.80 -1.32
N PHE A 129 1.55 -21.37 -1.18
CA PHE A 129 2.81 -20.63 -1.14
C PHE A 129 3.17 -20.02 -2.50
N ALA A 130 2.98 -20.76 -3.59
CA ALA A 130 3.13 -20.22 -4.95
C ALA A 130 2.15 -19.06 -5.20
N SER A 131 0.88 -19.19 -4.75
CA SER A 131 -0.09 -18.10 -4.83
C SER A 131 0.28 -16.88 -3.99
N ALA A 132 0.98 -17.05 -2.87
CA ALA A 132 1.42 -15.93 -2.04
C ALA A 132 2.62 -15.21 -2.66
N THR A 133 3.60 -15.98 -3.14
CA THR A 133 4.90 -15.48 -3.62
C THR A 133 4.86 -14.95 -5.05
N ILE A 134 3.88 -15.34 -5.88
CA ILE A 134 3.73 -14.76 -7.22
C ILE A 134 3.52 -13.23 -7.18
N HIS A 135 2.83 -12.73 -6.14
CA HIS A 135 2.69 -11.28 -5.92
C HIS A 135 4.05 -10.65 -5.60
N ASP A 136 4.86 -11.34 -4.81
CA ASP A 136 6.18 -10.88 -4.38
C ASP A 136 7.13 -10.75 -5.57
N PHE A 137 7.27 -11.82 -6.35
CA PHE A 137 8.12 -11.81 -7.53
C PHE A 137 7.66 -10.80 -8.59
N PHE A 138 6.36 -10.54 -8.72
CA PHE A 138 5.89 -9.46 -9.57
C PHE A 138 6.37 -8.09 -9.08
N ASN A 139 6.21 -7.78 -7.78
CA ASN A 139 6.64 -6.49 -7.23
C ASN A 139 8.17 -6.33 -7.25
N LEU A 140 8.92 -7.38 -6.93
CA LEU A 140 10.38 -7.38 -7.02
C LEU A 140 10.83 -7.15 -8.47
N LEU A 141 10.21 -7.81 -9.45
CA LEU A 141 10.51 -7.60 -10.87
C LEU A 141 10.12 -6.19 -11.33
N ALA A 142 8.98 -5.66 -10.86
CA ALA A 142 8.55 -4.29 -11.15
C ALA A 142 9.56 -3.27 -10.65
N VAL A 143 10.05 -3.40 -9.41
CA VAL A 143 11.07 -2.50 -8.88
C VAL A 143 12.40 -2.68 -9.60
N ALA A 144 12.83 -3.91 -9.88
CA ALA A 144 14.06 -4.18 -10.62
C ALA A 144 14.10 -3.54 -12.01
N ILE A 145 12.93 -3.34 -12.64
CA ILE A 145 12.80 -2.67 -13.94
C ILE A 145 12.61 -1.16 -13.78
N PHE A 146 11.63 -0.74 -12.99
CA PHE A 146 11.19 0.66 -12.96
C PHE A 146 12.06 1.55 -12.07
N LEU A 147 12.73 1.04 -11.03
CA LEU A 147 13.62 1.88 -10.21
C LEU A 147 14.84 2.37 -11.00
N PRO A 148 15.60 1.52 -11.74
CA PRO A 148 16.68 2.01 -12.59
C PRO A 148 16.22 2.97 -13.68
N LEU A 149 15.05 2.71 -14.29
CA LEU A 149 14.46 3.60 -15.28
C LEU A 149 14.06 4.95 -14.68
N GLU A 150 13.56 4.94 -13.45
CA GLU A 150 13.25 6.16 -12.71
C GLU A 150 14.52 6.95 -12.40
N MET A 151 15.57 6.29 -11.91
CA MET A 151 16.85 6.93 -11.63
C MET A 151 17.52 7.51 -12.88
N ALA A 152 17.37 6.86 -14.03
CA ALA A 152 18.00 7.30 -15.28
C ALA A 152 17.19 8.38 -16.01
N PHE A 153 15.85 8.31 -15.97
CA PHE A 153 15.00 9.12 -16.84
C PHE A 153 13.88 9.88 -16.12
N GLY A 154 13.59 9.58 -14.85
CA GLY A 154 12.49 10.17 -14.08
C GLY A 154 11.13 9.93 -14.73
N ILE A 155 10.87 8.72 -15.22
CA ILE A 155 9.68 8.42 -16.05
C ILE A 155 8.40 8.62 -15.24
N LEU A 156 8.34 8.07 -14.02
CA LEU A 156 7.18 8.15 -13.14
C LEU A 156 7.00 9.57 -12.60
N GLU A 157 8.09 10.24 -12.22
CA GLU A 157 8.07 11.66 -11.84
C GLU A 157 7.51 12.52 -12.96
N LYS A 158 8.01 12.40 -14.19
CA LYS A 158 7.56 13.20 -15.35
C LYS A 158 6.12 12.94 -15.73
N ILE A 159 5.70 11.66 -15.78
CA ILE A 159 4.32 11.31 -16.10
C ILE A 159 3.37 11.83 -15.02
N SER A 160 3.70 11.63 -13.75
CA SER A 160 2.86 12.12 -12.65
C SER A 160 2.81 13.65 -12.60
N HIS A 161 3.92 14.34 -12.85
CA HIS A 161 3.98 15.79 -12.98
C HIS A 161 3.08 16.29 -14.12
N TRP A 162 3.14 15.64 -15.29
CA TRP A 162 2.27 15.95 -16.41
C TRP A 162 0.78 15.80 -16.04
N LEU A 163 0.42 14.73 -15.30
CA LEU A 163 -0.96 14.50 -14.83
C LEU A 163 -1.46 15.58 -13.86
N VAL A 164 -0.58 16.15 -13.02
CA VAL A 164 -0.96 17.23 -12.09
C VAL A 164 -0.78 18.64 -12.67
N SER A 165 -0.09 18.80 -13.79
CA SER A 165 0.19 20.11 -14.40
C SER A 165 -1.04 20.97 -14.70
N PRO A 166 -2.21 20.43 -15.12
CA PRO A 166 -3.41 21.25 -15.28
C PRO A 166 -3.89 21.87 -13.95
N MET A 167 -3.61 21.21 -12.83
CA MET A 167 -3.94 21.71 -11.49
C MET A 167 -2.92 22.75 -10.99
N LEU A 168 -1.69 22.73 -11.51
CA LEU A 168 -0.66 23.75 -11.26
C LEU A 168 -0.91 25.02 -12.09
N ALA A 169 -1.34 24.86 -13.34
CA ALA A 169 -1.47 25.95 -14.32
C ALA A 169 -2.66 26.91 -14.05
N THR A 170 -3.69 26.47 -13.33
CA THR A 170 -4.86 27.31 -13.01
C THR A 170 -4.59 28.32 -11.89
N GLY A 171 -3.38 28.35 -11.31
CA GLY A 171 -3.00 29.27 -10.22
C GLY A 171 -3.74 29.01 -8.90
N ASP A 172 -4.73 28.13 -8.90
CA ASP A 172 -5.40 27.62 -7.72
C ASP A 172 -4.63 26.38 -7.22
N MET A 173 -3.39 26.61 -6.73
CA MET A 173 -2.61 25.58 -6.00
C MET A 173 -3.36 25.07 -4.76
N SER A 174 -4.40 25.79 -4.37
CA SER A 174 -5.44 25.34 -3.49
C SER A 174 -6.47 24.61 -4.34
N MET A 175 -6.62 23.31 -4.17
CA MET A 175 -7.80 22.59 -4.64
C MET A 175 -9.07 23.17 -3.98
N LYS A 176 -9.55 24.36 -4.37
CA LYS A 176 -10.67 25.03 -3.69
C LYS A 176 -11.95 24.22 -3.75
N GLY A 177 -12.11 23.39 -4.79
CA GLY A 177 -13.17 22.40 -4.91
C GLY A 177 -12.99 21.13 -4.06
N LEU A 178 -11.86 20.94 -3.38
CA LEU A 178 -11.58 19.78 -2.49
C LEU A 178 -11.11 20.19 -1.09
N ASN A 179 -10.97 21.50 -0.83
CA ASN A 179 -10.64 22.09 0.48
C ASN A 179 -11.72 21.90 1.56
N PHE A 180 -12.69 21.01 1.39
CA PHE A 180 -13.67 20.68 2.42
C PHE A 180 -13.02 20.11 3.69
N ILE A 181 -11.79 19.60 3.58
CA ILE A 181 -11.14 18.83 4.63
C ILE A 181 -10.39 19.74 5.61
N LYS A 182 -9.78 20.83 5.14
CA LYS A 182 -9.03 21.77 5.99
C LYS A 182 -9.90 22.43 7.08
N PRO A 183 -11.13 22.91 6.82
CA PRO A 183 -12.00 23.45 7.86
C PRO A 183 -12.35 22.43 8.96
N ILE A 184 -12.41 21.15 8.62
CA ILE A 184 -12.82 20.08 9.55
C ILE A 184 -11.60 19.51 10.31
N THR A 185 -10.41 19.54 9.71
CA THR A 185 -9.19 19.00 10.33
C THR A 185 -8.38 20.06 11.09
N LYS A 186 -8.27 21.29 10.56
CA LYS A 186 -7.43 22.35 11.14
C LYS A 186 -7.74 22.68 12.61
N PRO A 187 -9.02 22.79 13.05
CA PRO A 187 -9.31 23.08 14.46
C PRO A 187 -8.75 22.00 15.39
N VAL A 188 -8.89 20.73 14.99
CA VAL A 188 -8.42 19.59 15.78
C VAL A 188 -6.90 19.50 15.78
N VAL A 189 -6.24 19.69 14.62
CA VAL A 189 -4.78 19.72 14.54
C VAL A 189 -4.21 20.86 15.40
N SER A 190 -4.84 22.04 15.37
CA SER A 190 -4.37 23.19 16.16
C SER A 190 -4.54 22.95 17.66
N ALA A 191 -5.68 22.39 18.07
CA ALA A 191 -5.93 22.02 19.47
C ALA A 191 -4.96 20.95 20.01
N ILE A 192 -4.46 20.05 19.15
CA ILE A 192 -3.42 19.08 19.52
C ILE A 192 -2.03 19.73 19.50
N LYS A 193 -1.77 20.61 18.55
CA LYS A 193 -0.46 21.28 18.38
C LYS A 193 -0.15 22.24 19.53
N GLU A 194 -1.14 22.99 20.01
CA GLU A 194 -0.96 24.00 21.07
C GLU A 194 -0.29 23.44 22.33
N PRO A 195 -0.79 22.34 22.95
CA PRO A 195 -0.10 21.71 24.09
C PRO A 195 1.33 21.24 23.79
N LEU A 196 1.56 20.73 22.57
CA LEU A 196 2.86 20.20 22.15
C LEU A 196 3.91 21.28 21.96
N SER A 197 3.50 22.53 21.75
CA SER A 197 4.44 23.66 21.57
C SER A 197 5.32 23.91 22.80
N THR A 198 4.87 23.46 23.98
CA THR A 198 5.62 23.52 25.24
C THR A 198 6.95 22.74 25.18
N PHE A 199 7.07 21.75 24.29
CA PHE A 199 8.27 20.92 24.15
C PHE A 199 9.29 21.45 23.12
N GLY A 200 9.03 22.62 22.52
CA GLY A 200 9.86 23.20 21.46
C GLY A 200 9.49 22.71 20.06
N ASP A 201 9.97 23.39 19.02
CA ASP A 201 9.49 23.20 17.65
C ASP A 201 9.82 21.80 17.07
N THR A 202 11.07 21.36 17.20
CA THR A 202 11.51 20.06 16.67
C THR A 202 10.83 18.90 17.39
N VAL A 203 10.86 18.89 18.72
CA VAL A 203 10.27 17.81 19.52
C VAL A 203 8.74 17.81 19.42
N GLY A 204 8.11 19.00 19.49
CA GLY A 204 6.67 19.15 19.30
C GLY A 204 6.21 18.68 17.92
N GLY A 205 6.98 18.99 16.87
CA GLY A 205 6.74 18.49 15.51
C GLY A 205 6.85 16.98 15.41
N ILE A 206 7.91 16.37 15.96
CA ILE A 206 8.08 14.91 15.99
C ILE A 206 6.94 14.22 16.77
N MET A 207 6.54 14.77 17.91
CA MET A 207 5.40 14.24 18.69
C MET A 207 4.09 14.32 17.91
N LEU A 208 3.87 15.40 17.16
CA LEU A 208 2.68 15.55 16.31
C LEU A 208 2.68 14.52 15.16
N ILE A 209 3.84 14.25 14.55
CA ILE A 209 4.01 13.17 13.56
C ILE A 209 3.69 11.82 14.20
N ALA A 210 4.23 11.53 15.39
CA ALA A 210 4.01 10.26 16.08
C ALA A 210 2.52 10.04 16.41
N LEU A 211 1.82 11.07 16.90
CA LEU A 211 0.38 11.02 17.13
C LEU A 211 -0.42 10.85 15.83
N GLY A 212 0.01 11.52 14.76
CA GLY A 212 -0.57 11.37 13.42
C GLY A 212 -0.44 9.92 12.95
N ILE A 213 0.77 9.36 12.97
CA ILE A 213 1.04 7.96 12.61
C ILE A 213 0.18 7.02 13.46
N ALA A 214 0.15 7.16 14.79
CA ALA A 214 -0.68 6.34 15.67
C ALA A 214 -2.18 6.40 15.28
N THR A 215 -2.67 7.60 14.92
CA THR A 215 -4.04 7.78 14.44
C THR A 215 -4.28 7.12 13.09
N ILE A 216 -3.32 7.16 12.15
CA ILE A 216 -3.37 6.43 10.87
C ILE A 216 -3.57 4.93 11.14
N PHE A 217 -2.78 4.35 12.04
CA PHE A 217 -2.89 2.92 12.36
C PHE A 217 -4.27 2.56 12.90
N VAL A 218 -4.80 3.34 13.84
CA VAL A 218 -6.15 3.12 14.39
C VAL A 218 -7.20 3.21 13.29
N ALA A 219 -7.16 4.30 12.49
CA ALA A 219 -8.10 4.55 11.41
C ALA A 219 -8.12 3.41 10.39
N ILE A 220 -6.96 3.02 9.86
CA ILE A 220 -6.86 1.98 8.81
C ILE A 220 -7.19 0.59 9.37
N THR A 221 -6.78 0.27 10.60
CA THR A 221 -7.08 -1.03 11.21
C THR A 221 -8.59 -1.22 11.41
N VAL A 222 -9.27 -0.21 11.95
CA VAL A 222 -10.72 -0.27 12.17
C VAL A 222 -11.46 -0.20 10.84
N MET A 223 -11.02 0.64 9.90
CA MET A 223 -11.57 0.72 8.55
C MET A 223 -11.50 -0.63 7.82
N GLY A 224 -10.35 -1.31 7.88
CA GLY A 224 -10.18 -2.65 7.30
C GLY A 224 -11.12 -3.70 7.93
N LYS A 225 -11.32 -3.67 9.25
CA LYS A 225 -12.29 -4.55 9.94
C LYS A 225 -13.73 -4.27 9.53
N LEU A 226 -14.12 -3.00 9.46
CA LEU A 226 -15.46 -2.57 9.05
C LEU A 226 -15.75 -2.95 7.60
N MET A 227 -14.81 -2.68 6.69
CA MET A 227 -14.94 -3.03 5.28
C MET A 227 -15.01 -4.53 5.08
N LYS A 228 -14.15 -5.31 5.75
CA LYS A 228 -14.27 -6.77 5.75
C LYS A 228 -15.67 -7.21 6.19
N SER A 229 -16.18 -6.69 7.29
CA SER A 229 -17.51 -7.07 7.78
C SER A 229 -18.66 -6.63 6.87
N LEU A 230 -18.53 -5.49 6.20
CA LEU A 230 -19.52 -4.99 5.24
C LEU A 230 -19.49 -5.75 3.90
N MET A 231 -18.33 -6.33 3.54
CA MET A 231 -18.06 -6.76 2.17
C MET A 231 -17.80 -8.25 1.99
N VAL A 232 -17.53 -9.04 3.05
CA VAL A 232 -17.18 -10.47 2.93
C VAL A 232 -18.21 -11.32 2.14
N GLY A 233 -19.49 -10.96 2.14
CA GLY A 233 -20.51 -11.61 1.30
C GLY A 233 -20.46 -11.17 -0.17
N ARG A 234 -20.52 -9.86 -0.44
CA ARG A 234 -20.48 -9.29 -1.80
C ARG A 234 -19.16 -9.53 -2.50
N ALA A 235 -18.03 -9.41 -1.80
CA ALA A 235 -16.71 -9.68 -2.33
C ALA A 235 -16.59 -11.13 -2.81
N ARG A 236 -17.16 -12.09 -2.07
CA ARG A 236 -17.20 -13.50 -2.47
C ARG A 236 -18.07 -13.75 -3.70
N GLU A 237 -19.19 -13.04 -3.85
CA GLU A 237 -20.03 -13.11 -5.06
C GLU A 237 -19.35 -12.49 -6.29
N ILE A 238 -18.77 -11.30 -6.12
CA ILE A 238 -17.97 -10.64 -7.17
C ILE A 238 -16.85 -11.59 -7.60
N LEU A 239 -16.15 -12.19 -6.63
CA LEU A 239 -15.08 -13.14 -6.89
C LEU A 239 -15.54 -14.35 -7.72
N LYS A 240 -16.68 -14.96 -7.37
CA LYS A 240 -17.25 -16.10 -8.10
C LYS A 240 -17.65 -15.75 -9.54
N ASN A 241 -18.16 -14.54 -9.75
CA ASN A 241 -18.60 -14.08 -11.08
C ASN A 241 -17.45 -13.56 -11.95
N ALA A 242 -16.35 -13.15 -11.32
CA ALA A 242 -15.17 -12.57 -11.95
C ALA A 242 -14.17 -13.60 -12.46
N ILE A 243 -13.95 -14.67 -11.69
CA ILE A 243 -12.86 -15.61 -11.95
C ILE A 243 -13.22 -16.52 -13.13
N GLY A 244 -12.27 -16.67 -14.08
CA GLY A 244 -12.40 -17.54 -15.24
C GLY A 244 -12.80 -16.83 -16.55
N ARG A 245 -13.08 -15.53 -16.52
CA ARG A 245 -13.44 -14.73 -17.72
C ARG A 245 -12.24 -14.10 -18.45
N GLY A 246 -11.04 -14.59 -18.17
CA GLY A 246 -9.79 -14.12 -18.76
C GLY A 246 -9.05 -13.04 -17.95
N PRO A 247 -7.84 -12.65 -18.39
CA PRO A 247 -6.93 -11.85 -17.57
C PRO A 247 -7.41 -10.43 -17.24
N ILE A 248 -8.04 -9.75 -18.21
CA ILE A 248 -8.53 -8.37 -18.01
C ILE A 248 -9.63 -8.34 -16.93
N HIS A 249 -10.55 -9.30 -16.98
CA HIS A 249 -11.58 -9.46 -15.94
C HIS A 249 -10.95 -9.77 -14.58
N GLY A 250 -9.90 -10.58 -14.54
CA GLY A 250 -9.12 -10.84 -13.32
C GLY A 250 -8.56 -9.55 -12.73
N ILE A 251 -7.84 -8.75 -13.54
CA ILE A 251 -7.27 -7.46 -13.11
C ILE A 251 -8.38 -6.51 -12.64
N ALA A 252 -9.42 -6.29 -13.44
CA ALA A 252 -10.52 -5.39 -13.07
C ALA A 252 -11.18 -5.82 -11.75
N SER A 253 -11.39 -7.12 -11.56
CA SER A 253 -12.04 -7.64 -10.36
C SER A 253 -11.15 -7.55 -9.13
N GLY A 254 -9.85 -7.81 -9.26
CA GLY A 254 -8.87 -7.59 -8.19
C GLY A 254 -8.82 -6.12 -7.76
N SER A 255 -8.84 -5.20 -8.74
CA SER A 255 -8.88 -3.76 -8.49
C SER A 255 -10.15 -3.36 -7.75
N ILE A 256 -11.32 -3.77 -8.26
CA ILE A 256 -12.61 -3.45 -7.65
C ILE A 256 -12.70 -4.01 -6.24
N VAL A 257 -12.40 -5.31 -6.04
CA VAL A 257 -12.45 -5.93 -4.71
C VAL A 257 -11.49 -5.23 -3.76
N THR A 258 -10.31 -4.81 -4.21
CA THR A 258 -9.36 -4.10 -3.34
C THR A 258 -9.76 -2.66 -3.06
N ILE A 259 -10.32 -1.94 -4.02
CA ILE A 259 -10.90 -0.60 -3.77
C ILE A 259 -12.01 -0.69 -2.74
N LEU A 260 -12.81 -1.74 -2.82
CA LEU A 260 -13.92 -1.99 -1.92
C LEU A 260 -13.44 -2.42 -0.53
N VAL A 261 -12.46 -3.32 -0.44
CA VAL A 261 -11.91 -3.83 0.83
C VAL A 261 -10.89 -2.87 1.46
N GLN A 262 -10.32 -1.97 0.67
CA GLN A 262 -9.25 -1.03 1.04
C GLN A 262 -7.96 -1.69 1.55
N SER A 263 -7.76 -2.98 1.26
CA SER A 263 -6.57 -3.73 1.67
C SER A 263 -6.24 -4.81 0.64
N SER A 264 -5.15 -4.62 -0.12
CA SER A 264 -4.67 -5.63 -1.07
C SER A 264 -4.26 -6.91 -0.38
N SER A 265 -3.53 -6.84 0.74
CA SER A 265 -3.11 -8.02 1.48
C SER A 265 -4.31 -8.87 1.91
N THR A 266 -5.41 -8.24 2.37
CA THR A 266 -6.66 -8.93 2.64
C THR A 266 -7.26 -9.54 1.37
N THR A 267 -7.37 -8.76 0.28
CA THR A 267 -7.93 -9.23 -1.00
C THR A 267 -7.16 -10.41 -1.57
N THR A 268 -5.83 -10.35 -1.60
CA THR A 268 -4.98 -11.41 -2.14
C THR A 268 -4.91 -12.62 -1.20
N SER A 269 -4.92 -12.41 0.11
CA SER A 269 -4.95 -13.49 1.10
C SER A 269 -6.23 -14.33 1.05
N LEU A 270 -7.34 -13.78 0.56
CA LEU A 270 -8.56 -14.58 0.33
C LEU A 270 -8.35 -15.64 -0.78
N MET A 271 -7.43 -15.41 -1.72
CA MET A 271 -7.16 -16.35 -2.82
C MET A 271 -6.27 -17.50 -2.37
N VAL A 272 -5.37 -17.26 -1.41
CA VAL A 272 -4.40 -18.26 -0.95
C VAL A 272 -5.07 -19.57 -0.51
N PRO A 273 -6.15 -19.59 0.30
CA PRO A 273 -6.85 -20.83 0.63
C PRO A 273 -7.59 -21.49 -0.54
N LEU A 274 -8.10 -20.70 -1.49
CA LEU A 274 -8.80 -21.23 -2.68
C LEU A 274 -7.81 -21.93 -3.63
N VAL A 275 -6.61 -21.37 -3.77
CA VAL A 275 -5.53 -22.01 -4.53
C VAL A 275 -4.94 -23.19 -3.75
N GLY A 276 -4.76 -23.03 -2.43
CA GLY A 276 -4.34 -24.09 -1.52
C GLY A 276 -5.25 -25.32 -1.60
N SER A 277 -6.57 -25.15 -1.54
CA SER A 277 -7.57 -26.23 -1.70
C SER A 277 -7.73 -26.76 -3.12
N GLY A 278 -7.06 -26.15 -4.11
CA GLY A 278 -7.10 -26.59 -5.52
C GLY A 278 -8.35 -26.12 -6.27
N VAL A 279 -9.20 -25.28 -5.67
CA VAL A 279 -10.35 -24.66 -6.35
C VAL A 279 -9.90 -23.75 -7.48
N LEU A 280 -8.76 -23.07 -7.31
CA LEU A 280 -8.16 -22.16 -8.29
C LEU A 280 -6.71 -22.53 -8.58
N LYS A 281 -6.22 -22.22 -9.78
CA LYS A 281 -4.79 -22.34 -10.11
C LYS A 281 -4.07 -21.03 -9.84
N VAL A 282 -2.77 -21.11 -9.56
CA VAL A 282 -1.88 -19.93 -9.38
C VAL A 282 -1.96 -18.98 -10.58
N ARG A 283 -2.00 -19.53 -11.80
CA ARG A 283 -2.14 -18.73 -13.04
C ARG A 283 -3.48 -18.00 -13.15
N ASP A 284 -4.55 -18.53 -12.56
CA ASP A 284 -5.88 -17.90 -12.61
C ASP A 284 -5.96 -16.70 -11.66
N VAL A 285 -5.25 -16.76 -10.53
CA VAL A 285 -5.23 -15.69 -9.52
C VAL A 285 -4.14 -14.64 -9.77
N TYR A 286 -3.22 -14.89 -10.70
CA TYR A 286 -2.16 -13.94 -11.02
C TYR A 286 -2.72 -12.60 -11.53
N PRO A 287 -3.60 -12.54 -12.55
CA PRO A 287 -4.19 -11.27 -12.99
C PRO A 287 -5.02 -10.60 -11.88
N PHE A 288 -5.70 -11.39 -11.04
CA PHE A 288 -6.44 -10.87 -9.88
C PHE A 288 -5.53 -10.16 -8.88
N THR A 289 -4.34 -10.71 -8.64
CA THR A 289 -3.34 -10.13 -7.75
C THR A 289 -2.80 -8.80 -8.29
N LEU A 290 -2.56 -8.72 -9.61
CA LEU A 290 -2.17 -7.46 -10.27
C LEU A 290 -3.23 -6.38 -10.13
N GLY A 291 -4.50 -6.77 -10.31
CA GLY A 291 -5.63 -5.92 -10.02
C GLY A 291 -5.63 -5.40 -8.59
N ALA A 292 -5.42 -6.29 -7.61
CA ALA A 292 -5.37 -5.89 -6.22
C ALA A 292 -4.26 -4.86 -5.93
N ASN A 293 -3.12 -4.96 -6.61
CA ASN A 293 -2.04 -4.00 -6.50
C ASN A 293 -2.47 -2.60 -7.01
N ILE A 294 -3.08 -2.54 -8.19
CA ILE A 294 -3.66 -1.30 -8.75
C ILE A 294 -4.73 -0.74 -7.80
N GLY A 295 -5.63 -1.58 -7.30
CA GLY A 295 -6.73 -1.16 -6.44
C GLY A 295 -6.27 -0.54 -5.11
N THR A 296 -5.10 -0.91 -4.59
CA THR A 296 -4.54 -0.34 -3.34
C THR A 296 -4.25 1.16 -3.46
N CYS A 297 -3.98 1.63 -4.68
CA CYS A 297 -3.64 3.03 -4.95
C CYS A 297 -4.76 4.01 -4.55
N ILE A 298 -6.01 3.55 -4.43
CA ILE A 298 -7.13 4.40 -4.00
C ILE A 298 -6.87 5.03 -2.63
N THR A 299 -6.19 4.32 -1.72
CA THR A 299 -5.90 4.82 -0.37
C THR A 299 -4.98 6.04 -0.41
N ALA A 300 -3.92 5.99 -1.22
CA ALA A 300 -3.01 7.11 -1.42
C ALA A 300 -3.71 8.29 -2.11
N LEU A 301 -4.58 8.02 -3.09
CA LEU A 301 -5.36 9.07 -3.77
C LEU A 301 -6.33 9.77 -2.80
N LEU A 302 -7.02 9.01 -1.94
CA LEU A 302 -7.88 9.56 -0.89
C LEU A 302 -7.08 10.33 0.17
N ALA A 303 -5.90 9.84 0.54
CA ALA A 303 -4.99 10.56 1.44
C ALA A 303 -4.50 11.87 0.82
N ALA A 304 -4.22 11.89 -0.48
CA ALA A 304 -3.76 13.08 -1.18
C ALA A 304 -4.86 14.15 -1.29
N THR A 305 -6.12 13.76 -1.51
CA THR A 305 -7.22 14.72 -1.49
C THR A 305 -7.50 15.28 -0.09
N ALA A 306 -7.03 14.59 0.96
CA ALA A 306 -7.06 15.05 2.35
C ALA A 306 -6.16 16.23 2.66
N VAL A 307 -5.09 16.37 1.87
CA VAL A 307 -4.05 17.35 2.12
C VAL A 307 -4.46 18.68 1.53
N SER A 308 -4.14 19.76 2.25
CA SER A 308 -4.35 21.13 1.77
C SER A 308 -3.18 22.00 2.16
N GLY A 309 -2.75 22.90 1.28
CA GLY A 309 -1.60 23.77 1.52
C GLY A 309 -0.71 23.87 0.29
N GLU A 310 0.43 24.55 0.46
CA GLU A 310 1.43 24.81 -0.58
C GLU A 310 1.91 23.54 -1.29
N PHE A 311 2.05 22.44 -0.55
CA PHE A 311 2.55 21.16 -1.09
C PHE A 311 1.45 20.13 -1.38
N ALA A 312 0.17 20.52 -1.40
CA ALA A 312 -0.94 19.60 -1.63
C ALA A 312 -0.90 18.95 -3.03
N VAL A 313 -0.45 19.69 -4.04
CA VAL A 313 -0.33 19.15 -5.41
C VAL A 313 0.76 18.07 -5.48
N PHE A 314 1.86 18.22 -4.74
CA PHE A 314 2.90 17.20 -4.66
C PHE A 314 2.42 15.94 -3.93
N ALA A 315 1.55 16.08 -2.93
CA ALA A 315 0.90 14.94 -2.27
C ALA A 315 0.02 14.14 -3.26
N LEU A 316 -0.69 14.84 -4.17
CA LEU A 316 -1.41 14.19 -5.27
C LEU A 316 -0.46 13.59 -6.31
N GLN A 317 0.63 14.27 -6.64
CA GLN A 317 1.64 13.76 -7.56
C GLN A 317 2.20 12.42 -7.08
N ILE A 318 2.62 12.31 -5.82
CA ILE A 318 3.16 11.03 -5.29
C ILE A 318 2.09 9.92 -5.23
N ALA A 319 0.83 10.27 -4.96
CA ALA A 319 -0.27 9.29 -5.05
C ALA A 319 -0.50 8.82 -6.49
N LEU A 320 -0.32 9.70 -7.48
CA LEU A 320 -0.37 9.35 -8.90
C LEU A 320 0.86 8.56 -9.35
N VAL A 321 2.06 8.84 -8.85
CA VAL A 321 3.24 7.98 -9.05
C VAL A 321 2.89 6.55 -8.65
N HIS A 322 2.30 6.36 -7.47
CA HIS A 322 1.91 5.04 -6.99
C HIS A 322 0.95 4.33 -7.97
N LEU A 323 -0.07 5.03 -8.47
CA LEU A 323 -1.00 4.50 -9.45
C LEU A 323 -0.34 4.17 -10.79
N VAL A 324 0.43 5.13 -11.34
CA VAL A 324 1.12 5.01 -12.63
C VAL A 324 2.12 3.86 -12.58
N PHE A 325 2.91 3.74 -11.52
CA PHE A 325 3.85 2.63 -11.30
C PHE A 325 3.13 1.28 -11.40
N ASN A 326 2.02 1.09 -10.67
CA ASN A 326 1.30 -0.19 -10.67
C ASN A 326 0.65 -0.51 -12.03
N ILE A 327 0.10 0.51 -12.70
CA ILE A 327 -0.49 0.34 -14.04
C ILE A 327 0.60 0.01 -15.05
N MET A 328 1.68 0.78 -15.09
CA MET A 328 2.79 0.56 -16.04
C MET A 328 3.47 -0.77 -15.80
N ALA A 329 3.75 -1.14 -14.55
CA ALA A 329 4.31 -2.45 -14.21
C ALA A 329 3.39 -3.58 -14.66
N THR A 330 2.08 -3.45 -14.43
CA THR A 330 1.09 -4.44 -14.87
C THR A 330 1.08 -4.54 -16.40
N VAL A 331 0.97 -3.43 -17.11
CA VAL A 331 0.94 -3.42 -18.59
C VAL A 331 2.24 -3.96 -19.18
N PHE A 332 3.39 -3.56 -18.63
CA PHE A 332 4.70 -3.93 -19.17
C PHE A 332 5.05 -5.39 -18.88
N ILE A 333 5.01 -5.81 -17.60
CA ILE A 333 5.39 -7.17 -17.18
C ILE A 333 4.33 -8.16 -17.64
N PHE A 334 3.04 -7.88 -17.42
CA PHE A 334 2.00 -8.80 -17.84
C PHE A 334 1.74 -8.74 -19.34
N GLY A 335 1.96 -7.61 -20.02
CA GLY A 335 1.79 -7.51 -21.47
C GLY A 335 2.80 -8.34 -22.25
N ILE A 336 4.07 -8.35 -21.83
CA ILE A 336 5.16 -9.05 -22.51
C ILE A 336 5.17 -10.53 -22.08
N PRO A 337 4.97 -11.50 -23.01
CA PRO A 337 4.82 -12.93 -22.65
C PRO A 337 6.00 -13.50 -21.84
N PHE A 338 7.22 -13.09 -22.17
CA PHE A 338 8.41 -13.54 -21.45
C PHE A 338 8.42 -13.05 -19.99
N LEU A 339 8.15 -11.75 -19.76
CA LEU A 339 8.12 -11.16 -18.43
C LEU A 339 6.94 -11.69 -17.60
N ARG A 340 5.80 -11.97 -18.25
CA ARG A 340 4.60 -12.54 -17.61
C ARG A 340 4.90 -13.87 -16.91
N GLU A 341 5.73 -14.71 -17.53
CA GLU A 341 6.05 -16.05 -17.00
C GLU A 341 7.10 -16.03 -15.89
N LEU A 342 7.89 -14.95 -15.73
CA LEU A 342 8.96 -14.89 -14.73
C LEU A 342 8.42 -15.00 -13.29
N PRO A 343 7.42 -14.22 -12.84
CA PRO A 343 6.88 -14.35 -11.49
C PRO A 343 6.24 -15.71 -11.22
N VAL A 344 5.58 -16.30 -12.22
CA VAL A 344 4.96 -17.62 -12.11
C VAL A 344 6.02 -18.70 -11.88
N LYS A 345 7.07 -18.71 -12.71
CA LYS A 345 8.17 -19.68 -12.60
C LYS A 345 8.94 -19.54 -11.30
N ALA A 346 9.23 -18.30 -10.87
CA ALA A 346 9.91 -18.05 -9.60
C ALA A 346 9.07 -18.53 -8.40
N ALA A 347 7.75 -18.29 -8.42
CA ALA A 347 6.81 -18.78 -7.42
C ALA A 347 6.76 -20.31 -7.36
N ASP A 348 6.68 -20.97 -8.52
CA ASP A 348 6.71 -22.44 -8.59
C ASP A 348 8.03 -22.99 -8.04
N MET A 349 9.17 -22.45 -8.46
CA MET A 349 10.50 -22.88 -7.99
C MET A 349 10.67 -22.75 -6.48
N ILE A 350 10.30 -21.60 -5.89
CA ILE A 350 10.43 -21.41 -4.45
C ILE A 350 9.45 -22.28 -3.67
N SER A 351 8.25 -22.53 -4.21
CA SER A 351 7.28 -23.43 -3.60
C SER A 351 7.75 -24.88 -3.58
N ASP A 352 8.40 -25.35 -4.65
CA ASP A 352 9.01 -26.67 -4.71
C ASP A 352 10.14 -26.83 -3.69
N MET A 353 10.96 -25.79 -3.51
CA MET A 353 12.00 -25.77 -2.48
C MET A 353 11.39 -25.75 -1.07
N ALA A 354 10.33 -24.96 -0.84
CA ALA A 354 9.68 -24.83 0.45
C ALA A 354 8.98 -26.12 0.91
N VAL A 355 8.44 -26.92 -0.02
CA VAL A 355 7.85 -28.23 0.29
C VAL A 355 8.91 -29.25 0.70
N LYS A 356 10.10 -29.18 0.09
CA LYS A 356 11.24 -30.04 0.44
C LYS A 356 11.87 -29.64 1.77
N ASN A 357 12.04 -28.33 2.00
CA ASN A 357 12.60 -27.78 3.22
C ASN A 357 11.83 -26.53 3.65
N LYS A 358 11.08 -26.64 4.76
CA LYS A 358 10.28 -25.54 5.31
C LYS A 358 11.14 -24.35 5.77
N ALA A 359 12.42 -24.55 6.08
CA ALA A 359 13.34 -23.48 6.43
C ALA A 359 13.56 -22.48 5.27
N VAL A 360 13.31 -22.90 4.01
CA VAL A 360 13.36 -22.01 2.84
C VAL A 360 12.39 -20.85 2.98
N VAL A 361 11.22 -21.06 3.59
CA VAL A 361 10.23 -19.99 3.81
C VAL A 361 10.78 -18.94 4.77
N ALA A 362 11.31 -19.38 5.91
CA ALA A 362 11.89 -18.48 6.90
C ALA A 362 13.12 -17.76 6.34
N GLY A 363 14.00 -18.49 5.63
CA GLY A 363 15.18 -17.93 4.96
C GLY A 363 14.80 -16.89 3.93
N TYR A 364 13.77 -17.14 3.11
CA TYR A 364 13.25 -16.19 2.14
C TYR A 364 12.73 -14.92 2.80
N LEU A 365 11.86 -15.05 3.82
CA LEU A 365 11.30 -13.91 4.54
C LEU A 365 12.39 -13.07 5.21
N VAL A 366 13.33 -13.72 5.90
CA VAL A 366 14.46 -13.05 6.56
C VAL A 366 15.37 -12.39 5.53
N ALA A 367 15.66 -13.06 4.41
CA ALA A 367 16.51 -12.50 3.37
C ALA A 367 15.90 -11.24 2.73
N VAL A 368 14.66 -11.32 2.27
CA VAL A 368 14.01 -10.25 1.51
C VAL A 368 13.57 -9.09 2.40
N PHE A 369 13.03 -9.36 3.59
CA PHE A 369 12.40 -8.33 4.43
C PHE A 369 13.27 -7.82 5.59
N LEU A 370 14.39 -8.48 5.91
CA LEU A 370 15.26 -8.07 7.02
C LEU A 370 16.73 -7.90 6.59
N VAL A 371 17.35 -8.95 6.06
CA VAL A 371 18.79 -8.94 5.74
C VAL A 371 19.09 -7.99 4.60
N LEU A 372 18.46 -8.18 3.43
CA LEU A 372 18.67 -7.31 2.27
C LEU A 372 18.47 -5.81 2.62
N PRO A 373 17.33 -5.40 3.20
CA PRO A 373 17.15 -4.00 3.56
C PRO A 373 18.09 -3.53 4.67
N GLY A 374 18.32 -4.34 5.72
CA GLY A 374 19.23 -3.97 6.80
C GLY A 374 20.66 -3.76 6.32
N THR A 375 21.14 -4.61 5.40
CA THR A 375 22.49 -4.50 4.84
C THR A 375 22.62 -3.25 3.98
N ILE A 376 21.66 -3.01 3.07
CA ILE A 376 21.67 -1.82 2.20
C ILE A 376 21.58 -0.54 3.04
N LEU A 377 20.68 -0.48 4.02
CA LEU A 377 20.55 0.69 4.91
C LEU A 377 21.82 0.94 5.71
N SER A 378 22.51 -0.11 6.18
CA SER A 378 23.78 0.04 6.91
C SER A 378 24.94 0.51 6.02
N LEU A 379 24.89 0.22 4.72
CA LEU A 379 25.91 0.66 3.75
C LEU A 379 25.62 2.06 3.18
N THR A 380 24.42 2.60 3.38
CA THR A 380 23.96 3.87 2.82
C THR A 380 23.65 4.94 3.86
N ALA A 381 23.64 4.57 5.15
CA ALA A 381 23.67 5.46 6.31
C ALA A 381 25.11 5.87 6.63
#